data_AF-A0A4R6BHN5-F1
#
_entry.id   AF-A0A4R6BHN5-F1
#
_cell.length_a   1.000
_cell.length_b   1.000
_cell.length_c   1.000
_cell.angle_alpha   90.00
_cell.angle_beta   90.00
_cell.angle_gamma   90.00
#
_symmetry.space_group_name_H-M   'P 1'
#
loop_
_entity.id
_entity.type
_entity.pdbx_description
1 polymer ?
#
loop_
_entity_poly.entity_id
_entity_poly.type
_entity_poly.pdbx_seq_one_letter_code
_entity_poly.pdbx_strand_id
1 'polypeptide(L)' 'MANYLGTEVVHRKIPILLTIIIVLVLSFILFMIGMMIGYGVLHSPLDVFKPSTWSHIFELTGGNK' A
#
# COMPACT_ATOMS: atom_id res chain seq x y z
N MET A 1 39.67 40.66 1.60
CA MET A 1 38.30 40.80 2.13
C MET A 1 37.32 40.13 1.17
N ALA A 2 37.42 38.81 0.97
CA ALA A 2 36.67 38.11 -0.06
C ALA A 2 36.25 36.72 0.42
N ASN A 3 34.93 36.48 0.33
CA ASN A 3 34.26 35.20 0.15
C ASN A 3 34.06 34.33 1.41
N TYR A 4 33.16 34.82 2.27
CA TYR A 4 32.43 34.05 3.29
C TYR A 4 31.10 33.49 2.75
N LEU A 5 30.94 33.33 1.44
CA LEU A 5 29.74 32.71 0.86
C LEU A 5 29.89 31.18 0.91
N GLY A 6 29.98 30.64 2.13
CA GLY A 6 29.72 29.24 2.36
C GLY A 6 28.32 28.94 1.88
N THR A 7 28.21 28.30 0.72
CA THR A 7 26.94 27.73 0.28
C THR A 7 26.65 26.58 1.23
N GLU A 8 25.89 26.86 2.29
CA GLU A 8 25.31 25.87 3.18
C GLU A 8 24.50 24.89 2.31
N VAL A 9 25.13 23.78 1.92
CA VAL A 9 24.46 22.73 1.15
C VAL A 9 23.50 22.05 2.11
N VAL A 10 22.27 22.55 2.18
CA VAL A 10 21.20 21.99 3.02
C VAL A 10 20.92 20.57 2.55
N HIS A 11 21.58 19.61 3.17
CA HIS A 11 21.32 18.18 2.99
C HIS A 11 19.94 17.87 3.57
N ARG A 12 18.89 17.96 2.75
CA ARG A 12 17.59 17.39 3.10
C ARG A 12 17.73 15.86 3.04
N LYS A 13 18.02 15.25 4.18
CA LYS A 13 18.23 13.80 4.36
C LYS A 13 17.01 12.96 4.00
N ILE A 14 15.81 13.57 3.99
CA ILE A 14 14.55 12.84 3.77
C ILE A 14 13.90 13.39 2.50
N PRO A 15 14.06 12.71 1.36
CA PRO A 15 13.34 13.07 0.15
C PRO A 15 11.85 12.79 0.34
N ILE A 16 11.02 13.83 0.15
CA ILE A 16 9.56 13.78 0.32
C ILE A 16 8.91 12.66 -0.51
N LEU A 17 9.47 12.38 -1.68
CA LEU A 17 9.00 11.34 -2.59
C LEU A 17 9.14 9.93 -1.99
N LEU A 18 10.24 9.64 -1.28
CA LEU A 18 10.41 8.34 -0.62
C LEU A 18 9.39 8.15 0.50
N THR A 19 9.11 9.19 1.29
CA THR A 19 8.06 9.14 2.32
C THR A 19 6.69 8.86 1.72
N ILE A 20 6.34 9.50 0.60
CA ILE A 20 5.05 9.29 -0.07
C ILE A 20 4.93 7.83 -0.57
N ILE A 21 5.99 7.28 -1.17
CA ILE A 21 6.01 5.88 -1.63
C ILE A 21 5.83 4.92 -0.45
N ILE A 22 6.55 5.15 0.65
CA ILE A 22 6.47 4.32 1.86
C ILE A 22 5.04 4.35 2.43
N VAL A 23 4.42 5.53 2.51
CA VAL A 23 3.04 5.69 2.99
C VAL A 23 2.04 5.00 2.07
N LEU A 24 2.21 5.10 0.74
CA LEU A 24 1.37 4.41 -0.24
C LEU A 24 1.45 2.88 -0.08
N VAL A 25 2.66 2.34 0.07
CA VAL A 25 2.86 0.89 0.27
C VAL A 25 2.24 0.43 1.58
N LEU A 26 2.45 1.17 2.67
CA LEU A 26 1.81 0.89 3.96
C LEU A 26 0.28 0.93 3.87
N SER A 27 -0.28 1.94 3.20
CA SER A 27 -1.73 2.07 2.99
C SER A 27 -2.28 0.91 2.17
N PHE A 28 -1.57 0.47 1.14
CA PHE A 28 -1.96 -0.68 0.33
C PHE A 28 -1.95 -1.98 1.14
N ILE A 29 -0.94 -2.19 1.99
CA ILE A 29 -0.87 -3.35 2.88
C ILE A 29 -2.03 -3.33 3.90
N LEU A 30 -2.32 -2.17 4.51
CA LEU A 30 -3.47 -2.03 5.41
C LEU A 30 -4.81 -2.29 4.69
N PHE A 31 -4.94 -1.83 3.45
CA PHE A 31 -6.11 -2.10 2.63
C PHE A 31 -6.27 -3.59 2.35
N MET A 32 -5.18 -4.28 1.98
CA MET A 32 -5.17 -5.73 1.83
C MET A 32 -5.60 -6.41 3.13
N ILE A 33 -4.98 -6.09 4.26
CA ILE A 33 -5.35 -6.64 5.58
C ILE A 33 -6.81 -6.35 5.93
N GLY A 34 -7.30 -5.15 5.64
CA GLY A 34 -8.71 -4.78 5.84
C GLY A 34 -9.65 -5.64 4.99
N MET A 35 -9.30 -5.93 3.74
CA MET A 35 -10.02 -6.89 2.90
C MET A 35 -9.92 -8.31 3.46
N MET A 36 -8.76 -8.73 3.98
CA MET A 36 -8.60 -10.03 4.63
C MET A 36 -9.49 -10.17 5.87
N ILE A 37 -9.58 -9.11 6.69
CA ILE A 37 -10.45 -9.09 7.87
C ILE A 37 -11.91 -9.08 7.44
N GLY A 38 -12.28 -8.25 6.47
CA GLY A 38 -13.65 -8.17 5.95
C GLY A 38 -14.14 -9.49 5.34
N TYR A 39 -13.29 -10.18 4.58
CA TYR A 39 -13.61 -11.48 3.98
C TYR A 39 -13.44 -12.64 4.97
N GLY A 40 -12.46 -12.53 5.86
CA GLY A 40 -12.13 -13.49 6.91
C GLY A 40 -13.15 -13.58 8.04
N VAL A 41 -14.05 -12.60 8.15
CA VAL A 41 -15.22 -12.69 9.04
C VAL A 41 -16.29 -13.64 8.48
N LEU A 42 -16.36 -13.82 7.15
CA LEU A 42 -17.30 -14.77 6.52
C LEU A 42 -16.69 -16.16 6.27
N HIS A 43 -15.37 -16.28 6.02
CA HIS A 43 -14.67 -17.55 5.74
C HIS A 43 -13.25 -17.60 6.35
N SER A 44 -12.52 -18.71 6.21
CA SER A 44 -11.15 -18.85 6.73
C SER A 44 -10.20 -17.74 6.22
N PRO A 45 -9.56 -16.94 7.10
CA PRO A 45 -8.81 -15.72 6.74
C PRO A 45 -7.54 -15.97 5.91
N LEU A 46 -7.09 -17.22 5.81
CA LEU A 46 -5.93 -17.62 5.02
C LEU A 46 -6.26 -17.78 3.53
N ASP A 47 -7.54 -17.91 3.17
CA ASP A 47 -7.94 -18.17 1.78
C ASP A 47 -7.93 -16.90 0.91
N VAL A 48 -7.84 -15.71 1.50
CA VAL A 48 -7.73 -14.44 0.75
C VAL A 48 -6.46 -14.34 -0.10
N PHE A 49 -5.39 -15.06 0.29
CA PHE A 49 -4.17 -15.17 -0.50
C PHE A 49 -4.26 -16.18 -1.64
N LYS A 50 -5.33 -17.00 -1.67
CA LYS A 50 -5.52 -17.96 -2.75
C LYS A 50 -6.19 -17.26 -3.94
N PRO A 51 -5.71 -17.50 -5.18
CA PRO A 51 -6.36 -17.00 -6.39
C PRO A 51 -7.83 -17.49 -6.54
N SER A 52 -8.18 -18.59 -5.88
CA SER A 52 -9.54 -19.13 -5.84
C SER A 52 -10.55 -18.17 -5.21
N THR A 53 -10.15 -17.40 -4.20
CA THR A 53 -11.03 -16.42 -3.52
C THR A 53 -11.36 -15.24 -4.43
N TRP A 54 -10.38 -14.77 -5.21
CA TRP A 54 -10.61 -13.72 -6.20
C TRP A 54 -11.54 -14.21 -7.30
N SER A 55 -11.37 -15.45 -7.78
CA SER A 55 -12.28 -16.06 -8.75
C SER A 55 -13.71 -16.13 -8.20
N HIS A 56 -13.89 -16.50 -6.93
CA HIS A 56 -15.19 -16.54 -6.26
C HIS A 56 -15.80 -15.14 -6.08
N ILE A 57 -15.02 -14.11 -5.73
CA ILE A 57 -15.51 -12.72 -5.65
C ILE A 57 -15.92 -12.20 -7.04
N PHE A 58 -15.14 -12.50 -8.07
CA PHE A 58 -15.49 -12.15 -9.45
C PHE A 58 -16.72 -12.91 -9.95
N GLU A 59 -16.96 -14.13 -9.47
CA GLU A 59 -18.18 -14.88 -9.74
C GLU A 59 -19.40 -14.29 -9.01
N LEU A 60 -19.23 -13.86 -7.75
CA LEU A 60 -20.28 -13.17 -6.98
C LEU A 60 -20.62 -11.77 -7.52
N THR A 61 -19.63 -11.07 -8.08
CA THR A 61 -19.78 -9.69 -8.57
C THR A 61 -20.06 -9.63 -10.08
N GLY A 62 -19.61 -10.64 -10.82
CA GLY A 62 -19.72 -10.74 -12.27
C GLY A 62 -20.93 -11.55 -12.66
N GLY A 63 -22.04 -10.85 -12.85
CA GLY A 63 -23.31 -11.36 -13.33
C GLY A 63 -23.17 -12.46 -14.40
N ASN A 64 -23.64 -13.63 -14.01
CA ASN A 64 -24.28 -14.61 -14.86
C ASN A 64 -25.16 -13.93 -15.93
N LYS A 65 -24.91 -14.32 -17.19
CA LYS A 65 -25.88 -14.15 -18.29
C LYS A 65 -27.13 -14.97 -18.02
#